data_AF-A0AAD1HD89-F1
#
_entry.id   AF-A0AAD1HD89-F1
#
_cell.length_a   1.000
_cell.length_b   1.000
_cell.length_c   1.000
_cell.angle_alpha   90.00
_cell.angle_beta   90.00
_cell.angle_gamma   90.00
#
_symmetry.space_group_name_H-M   'P 1'
#
loop_
_entity.id
_entity.type
_entity.pdbx_description
1 polymer ?
#
loop_
_entity_poly.entity_id
_entity_poly.type
_entity_poly.pdbx_seq_one_letter_code
_entity_poly.pdbx_strand_id
1 'polypeptide(L)' 'MPTLLAFAKPGHITFGSDWPFAPVEASQYFAAGLEAYPMAVATRTAIERTNALALFPRLG' A
#
# COMPACT_ATOMS: atom_id res chain seq x y z
N MET A 1 6.54 -5.64 6.04
CA MET A 1 5.09 -5.87 6.27
C MET A 1 4.74 -7.36 6.47
N PRO A 2 5.35 -8.10 7.40
CA PRO A 2 4.94 -9.50 7.62
C PRO A 2 3.58 -9.61 8.31
N THR A 3 3.28 -8.74 9.28
CA THR A 3 2.08 -8.83 10.13
C THR A 3 0.79 -8.51 9.38
N LEU A 4 0.76 -7.46 8.56
CA LEU A 4 -0.42 -7.11 7.76
C LEU A 4 -0.78 -8.18 6.73
N LEU A 5 0.22 -8.73 6.03
CA LEU A 5 0.01 -9.79 5.04
C LEU A 5 -0.43 -11.10 5.69
N ALA A 6 0.00 -11.37 6.92
CA ALA A 6 -0.43 -12.56 7.68
C ALA A 6 -1.86 -12.43 8.25
N PHE A 7 -2.34 -11.19 8.47
CA PHE A 7 -3.61 -10.95 9.14
C PHE A 7 -4.75 -10.58 8.19
N ALA A 8 -4.51 -9.64 7.26
CA ALA A 8 -5.56 -9.11 6.41
C ALA A 8 -5.89 -10.06 5.26
N LYS A 9 -7.17 -10.12 4.88
CA LYS A 9 -7.59 -10.83 3.68
C LYS A 9 -6.94 -10.18 2.44
N PRO A 10 -6.60 -10.95 1.39
CA PRO A 10 -6.25 -10.37 0.10
C PRO A 10 -7.28 -9.33 -0.34
N GLY A 11 -6.82 -8.22 -0.93
CA GLY A 11 -7.69 -7.11 -1.33
C GLY A 11 -7.95 -6.04 -0.26
N HIS A 12 -7.53 -6.26 1.00
CA HIS A 12 -7.88 -5.39 2.14
C HIS A 12 -6.71 -4.54 2.66
N ILE A 13 -5.67 -4.36 1.85
CA ILE A 13 -4.53 -3.50 2.17
C ILE A 13 -4.38 -2.49 1.04
N THR A 14 -4.31 -1.20 1.38
CA THR A 14 -3.98 -0.10 0.47
C THR A 14 -2.77 0.65 1.00
N PHE A 15 -2.00 1.29 0.11
CA PHE A 15 -0.96 2.22 0.52
C PHE A 15 -1.54 3.61 0.83
N GLY A 16 -1.03 4.25 1.88
CA GLY A 16 -1.34 5.63 2.25
C GLY A 16 -0.16 6.24 3.00
N SER A 17 0.38 7.36 2.50
CA SER A 17 1.58 8.00 3.04
C SER A 17 1.31 9.09 4.08
N ASP A 18 0.04 9.51 4.21
CA ASP A 18 -0.43 10.63 5.02
C ASP A 18 0.16 12.01 4.61
N TRP A 19 0.83 12.13 3.46
CA TRP A 19 1.28 13.43 2.95
C TRP A 19 0.07 14.29 2.50
N PRO A 20 0.06 15.62 2.74
CA PRO A 20 1.11 16.46 3.35
C PRO A 20 1.00 16.63 4.87
N PHE A 21 0.18 15.84 5.56
CA PHE A 21 0.04 15.91 7.02
C PHE A 21 1.23 15.27 7.76
N ALA A 22 1.70 14.11 7.29
CA ALA A 22 2.96 13.54 7.75
C ALA A 22 4.17 14.31 7.18
N PRO A 23 5.28 14.45 7.96
CA PRO A 23 6.54 14.97 7.44
C PRO A 23 7.02 14.18 6.22
N VAL A 24 7.64 14.88 5.26
CA VAL A 24 8.09 14.28 3.98
C VAL A 24 9.01 13.09 4.23
N GLU A 25 9.91 13.19 5.20
CA GLU A 25 10.85 12.15 5.56
C GLU A 25 10.14 10.89 6.06
N ALA A 26 9.05 11.05 6.82
CA ALA A 26 8.24 9.92 7.30
C ALA A 26 7.48 9.25 6.15
N SER A 27 6.84 10.05 5.28
CA SER A 27 6.15 9.53 4.10
C SER A 27 7.10 8.77 3.17
N GLN A 28 8.30 9.31 2.93
CA GLN A 28 9.34 8.66 2.13
C GLN A 28 9.87 7.38 2.79
N TYR A 29 10.07 7.39 4.10
CA TYR A 29 10.53 6.23 4.85
C TYR A 29 9.56 5.03 4.68
N PHE A 30 8.26 5.26 4.83
CA PHE A 30 7.27 4.19 4.66
C PHE A 30 7.09 3.77 3.20
N ALA A 31 7.14 4.72 2.25
CA ALA A 31 7.12 4.40 0.82
C ALA A 31 8.30 3.50 0.43
N ALA A 32 9.53 3.89 0.80
CA ALA A 32 10.73 3.09 0.56
C ALA A 32 10.66 1.72 1.25
N GLY A 33 10.08 1.64 2.44
CA GLY A 33 9.85 0.37 3.14
C GLY A 33 8.91 -0.57 2.39
N LEU A 34 7.85 -0.05 1.75
CA LEU A 34 6.97 -0.83 0.88
C LEU A 34 7.70 -1.23 -0.42
N GLU A 35 8.43 -0.31 -1.05
CA GLU A 35 9.22 -0.56 -2.26
C GLU A 35 10.25 -1.67 -2.08
N ALA A 36 10.98 -1.67 -0.97
CA ALA A 36 12.04 -2.65 -0.69
C ALA A 36 11.52 -4.00 -0.20
N TYR A 37 10.26 -4.10 0.25
CA TYR A 37 9.76 -5.33 0.85
C TYR A 37 9.59 -6.46 -0.21
N PRO A 38 10.16 -7.66 0.00
CA PRO A 38 10.05 -8.75 -0.95
C PRO A 38 8.62 -9.32 -0.94
N MET A 39 7.92 -9.18 -2.07
CA MET A 39 6.59 -9.75 -2.30
C MET A 39 6.36 -10.00 -3.79
N ALA A 40 5.33 -10.78 -4.12
CA ALA A 40 4.93 -10.97 -5.51
C ALA A 40 4.49 -9.64 -6.14
N VAL A 41 4.81 -9.45 -7.43
CA VAL A 41 4.44 -8.24 -8.20
C VAL A 41 2.93 -7.99 -8.14
N ALA A 42 2.12 -9.03 -8.26
CA ALA A 42 0.66 -8.91 -8.16
C ALA A 42 0.19 -8.36 -6.80
N THR A 43 0.82 -8.78 -5.69
CA THR A 43 0.53 -8.26 -4.35
C THR A 43 0.88 -6.78 -4.24
N ARG A 44 2.02 -6.38 -4.81
CA ARG A 44 2.44 -4.98 -4.86
C ARG A 44 1.45 -4.12 -5.64
N THR A 45 1.12 -4.51 -6.87
CA THR A 45 0.13 -3.80 -7.71
C THR A 45 -1.24 -3.71 -7.02
N ALA A 46 -1.61 -4.75 -6.26
CA ALA A 46 -2.85 -4.73 -5.50
C ALA A 46 -2.86 -3.65 -4.42
N ILE A 47 -1.80 -3.57 -3.61
CA ILE A 47 -1.66 -2.59 -2.53
C ILE A 47 -1.56 -1.15 -3.07
N GLU A 48 -0.81 -0.96 -4.16
CA GLU A 48 -0.54 0.36 -4.74
C GLU A 48 -1.71 0.89 -5.59
N ARG A 49 -2.58 0.02 -6.12
CA ARG A 49 -3.65 0.46 -7.03
C ARG A 49 -4.94 -0.35 -6.93
N THR A 50 -4.94 -1.64 -7.25
CA THR A 50 -6.19 -2.31 -7.63
C THR A 50 -7.14 -2.52 -6.44
N ASN A 51 -6.63 -2.63 -5.22
CA ASN A 51 -7.46 -2.70 -4.02
C ASN A 51 -8.23 -1.38 -3.80
N ALA A 52 -7.59 -0.24 -4.06
CA ALA A 52 -8.24 1.06 -3.98
C ALA A 52 -9.31 1.23 -5.07
N LEU A 53 -9.09 0.72 -6.28
CA LEU A 53 -10.07 0.80 -7.36
C LEU A 53 -11.35 0.02 -7.06
N ALA A 54 -11.27 -1.08 -6.30
CA ALA A 54 -12.47 -1.79 -5.85
C ALA A 54 -13.34 -0.95 -4.90
N LEU A 55 -12.72 -0.05 -4.12
CA LEU A 55 -13.41 0.89 -3.21
C LEU A 55 -13.87 2.15 -3.94
N PHE A 56 -13.12 2.59 -4.95
CA PHE A 56 -13.35 3.81 -5.71
C PHE A 56 -13.48 3.52 -7.21
N PRO A 57 -14.57 2.86 -7.64
CA PRO A 57 -14.71 2.34 -9.01
C PRO A 57 -14.75 3.41 -10.10
N ARG A 58 -14.91 4.69 -9.73
CA ARG A 58 -14.89 5.83 -10.65
C ARG A 58 -13.48 6.30 -11.03
N LEU A 59 -12.44 5.74 -10.41
CA LEU A 59 -11.03 6.12 -10.61
C LEU A 59 -10.23 5.07 -11.42
N GLY A 60 -10.91 4.05 -11.95
CA GLY A 60 -10.34 2.90 -12.64
C GLY A 60 -10.35 3.01 -14.15
#